data_AF-A0A1F8NR47-F1
#
_entry.id   AF-A0A1F8NR47-F1
#
_cell.length_a   1.000
_cell.length_b   1.000
_cell.length_c   1.000
_cell.angle_alpha   90.00
_cell.angle_beta   90.00
_cell.angle_gamma   90.00
#
_symmetry.space_group_name_H-M   'P 1'
#
loop_
_entity.id
_entity.type
_entity.pdbx_description
1 polymer ?
#
loop_
_entity_poly.entity_id
_entity_poly.type
_entity_poly.pdbx_seq_one_letter_code
_entity_poly.pdbx_strand_id
1 'polypeptide(L)'
;MGQPLDDLLTLAERTYVRMQAGELIGHCLEQGDIKPFQELVEQLVLAGAVSLPVLREIREEILDLQSTLRQEGLAVRHDLRQALTGFGLHMPQLLGRDFPDMLWEVRSQRLQSRIREAARDLSGEDLRLVDQVCKEAGERAVRIATRLGVLGHLEASVEDWLGSLAYQAVRVEDGLKPPPDASRAH
;
A
#
# COMPACT_ATOMS: atom_id res chain seq x y z
N MET A 1 -21.85 -26.79 13.41
CA MET A 1 -20.81 -26.33 14.34
C MET A 1 -19.49 -26.73 13.73
N GLY A 2 -18.75 -25.77 13.15
CA GLY A 2 -17.46 -26.03 12.51
C GLY A 2 -16.47 -26.61 13.51
N GLN A 3 -15.67 -27.59 13.10
CA GLN A 3 -14.68 -28.19 13.99
C GLN A 3 -13.54 -27.18 14.19
N PRO A 4 -13.03 -26.99 15.42
CA PRO A 4 -11.94 -26.06 15.70
C PRO A 4 -10.68 -26.28 14.85
N LEU A 5 -10.49 -27.51 14.34
CA LEU A 5 -9.39 -27.87 13.46
C LEU A 5 -9.54 -27.25 12.06
N ASP A 6 -10.76 -27.20 11.52
CA ASP A 6 -11.05 -26.61 10.21
C ASP A 6 -10.82 -25.09 10.25
N ASP A 7 -11.21 -24.44 11.34
CA ASP A 7 -10.97 -23.02 11.57
C ASP A 7 -9.46 -22.71 11.66
N LEU A 8 -8.68 -23.58 12.31
CA LEU A 8 -7.22 -23.46 12.40
C LEU A 8 -6.53 -23.71 11.05
N LEU A 9 -6.99 -24.69 10.27
CA LEU A 9 -6.47 -24.96 8.92
C LEU A 9 -6.76 -23.77 7.99
N THR A 10 -7.98 -23.24 8.02
CA THR A 10 -8.36 -22.05 7.25
C THR A 10 -7.54 -20.83 7.64
N LEU A 11 -7.27 -20.64 8.94
CA LEU A 11 -6.39 -19.56 9.41
C LEU A 11 -4.96 -19.74 8.89
N ALA A 12 -4.40 -20.95 9.00
CA ALA A 12 -3.04 -21.25 8.55
C ALA A 12 -2.87 -21.03 7.04
N GLU A 13 -3.85 -21.45 6.24
CA GLU A 13 -3.89 -21.23 4.79
C GLU A 13 -3.91 -19.74 4.45
N ARG A 14 -4.74 -18.94 5.13
CA ARG A 14 -4.78 -17.49 4.95
C ARG A 14 -3.46 -16.83 5.31
N THR A 15 -2.88 -17.19 6.46
CA THR A 15 -1.57 -16.68 6.87
C THR A 15 -0.47 -17.04 5.87
N TYR A 16 -0.48 -18.26 5.34
CA TYR A 16 0.47 -18.69 4.33
C TYR A 16 0.34 -17.89 3.03
N VAL A 17 -0.88 -17.71 2.53
CA VAL A 17 -1.16 -16.87 1.35
C VAL A 17 -0.66 -15.45 1.56
N ARG A 18 -0.96 -14.85 2.71
CA ARG A 18 -0.52 -13.49 3.03
C ARG A 18 1.01 -13.37 3.11
N MET A 19 1.68 -14.36 3.71
CA MET A 19 3.14 -14.40 3.74
C MET A 19 3.75 -14.44 2.34
N GLN A 20 3.27 -15.33 1.46
CA GLN A 20 3.75 -15.42 0.08
C GLN A 20 3.44 -14.17 -0.74
N ALA A 21 2.25 -13.60 -0.56
CA ALA A 21 1.87 -12.34 -1.18
C ALA A 21 2.80 -11.21 -0.73
N GLY A 22 3.07 -11.13 0.57
CA GLY A 22 3.99 -10.15 1.17
C GLY A 22 5.41 -10.26 0.61
N GLU A 23 5.94 -11.47 0.45
CA GLU A 23 7.25 -11.70 -0.17
C GLU A 23 7.30 -11.21 -1.63
N LEU A 24 6.28 -11.56 -2.42
CA LEU A 24 6.21 -11.14 -3.82
C LEU A 24 6.05 -9.62 -3.96
N ILE A 25 5.16 -9.02 -3.16
CA ILE A 25 4.98 -7.57 -3.11
C ILE A 25 6.28 -6.89 -2.70
N GLY A 26 6.97 -7.42 -1.68
CA GLY A 26 8.28 -6.93 -1.25
C GLY A 26 9.29 -6.90 -2.40
N HIS A 27 9.36 -7.97 -3.19
CA HIS A 27 10.21 -8.03 -4.38
C HIS A 27 9.85 -6.94 -5.40
N CYS A 28 8.55 -6.75 -5.69
CA CYS A 28 8.08 -5.70 -6.58
C CYS A 28 8.45 -4.29 -6.07
N LEU A 29 8.39 -4.06 -4.76
CA LEU A 29 8.76 -2.77 -4.14
C LEU A 29 10.27 -2.50 -4.18
N GLU A 30 11.10 -3.54 -4.17
CA GLU A 30 12.55 -3.42 -4.23
C GLU A 30 13.05 -3.22 -5.67
N GLN A 31 12.49 -3.96 -6.62
CA GLN A 31 12.93 -3.92 -8.02
C GLN A 31 12.20 -2.87 -8.86
N GLY A 32 11.02 -2.41 -8.41
CA GLY A 32 10.13 -1.56 -9.19
C GLY A 32 9.48 -2.28 -10.38
N ASP A 33 9.63 -3.60 -10.46
CA ASP A 33 9.00 -4.45 -11.46
C ASP A 33 7.76 -5.13 -10.87
N ILE A 34 6.60 -4.80 -11.41
CA ILE A 34 5.30 -5.34 -11.00
C ILE A 34 4.90 -6.59 -11.78
N LYS A 35 5.65 -6.95 -12.82
CA LYS A 35 5.30 -8.05 -13.73
C LYS A 35 5.11 -9.39 -13.01
N PRO A 36 5.96 -9.80 -12.05
CA PRO A 36 5.76 -11.05 -11.32
C PRO A 36 4.42 -11.10 -10.57
N PHE A 37 4.00 -9.96 -10.04
CA PHE A 37 2.70 -9.83 -9.37
C PHE A 37 1.54 -9.92 -10.36
N GLN A 38 1.66 -9.25 -11.52
CA GLN A 38 0.64 -9.32 -12.58
C GLN A 38 0.45 -10.76 -13.08
N GLU A 39 1.56 -11.49 -13.31
CA GLU A 39 1.51 -12.90 -13.73
C GLU A 39 0.80 -13.79 -12.69
N LEU A 40 1.03 -13.56 -11.38
CA LEU A 40 0.30 -14.26 -10.32
C LEU A 40 -1.20 -13.96 -10.38
N VAL A 41 -1.57 -12.67 -10.47
CA VAL A 41 -2.98 -12.27 -10.51
C VAL A 41 -3.68 -12.85 -11.74
N GLU A 42 -3.03 -12.85 -12.90
CA GLU A 42 -3.54 -13.49 -14.11
C GLU A 42 -3.79 -14.99 -13.92
N GLN A 43 -2.87 -15.72 -13.28
CA GLN A 43 -3.06 -17.15 -12.98
C GLN A 43 -4.25 -17.38 -12.05
N LEU A 44 -4.41 -16.56 -11.01
CA LEU A 44 -5.55 -16.62 -10.10
C LEU A 44 -6.87 -16.33 -10.83
N VAL A 45 -6.86 -15.37 -11.74
CA VAL A 45 -8.03 -15.05 -12.58
C VAL A 45 -8.40 -16.20 -13.50
N LEU A 46 -7.41 -16.84 -14.13
CA LEU A 46 -7.62 -18.02 -14.98
C LEU A 46 -8.17 -19.22 -14.19
N ALA A 47 -7.83 -19.34 -12.91
CA ALA A 47 -8.42 -20.33 -12.01
C ALA A 47 -9.91 -20.05 -11.69
N GLY A 48 -10.41 -18.84 -11.97
CA GLY A 48 -11.81 -18.47 -11.83
C GLY A 48 -12.25 -18.22 -10.38
N ALA A 49 -13.55 -18.32 -10.10
CA ALA A 49 -14.16 -17.88 -8.84
C ALA A 49 -13.58 -18.54 -7.57
N VAL A 50 -12.95 -19.71 -7.69
CA VAL A 50 -12.30 -20.40 -6.55
C VAL A 50 -11.11 -19.61 -5.99
N SER A 51 -10.50 -18.70 -6.77
CA SER A 51 -9.38 -17.87 -6.33
C SER A 51 -9.81 -16.58 -5.61
N LEU A 52 -11.11 -16.26 -5.58
CA LEU A 52 -11.62 -15.05 -4.93
C LEU A 52 -11.16 -14.88 -3.46
N PRO A 53 -11.13 -15.92 -2.61
CA PRO A 53 -10.60 -15.80 -1.25
C PRO A 53 -9.11 -15.42 -1.25
N VAL A 54 -8.31 -16.01 -2.15
CA VAL A 54 -6.88 -15.72 -2.26
C VAL A 54 -6.65 -14.27 -2.70
N LEU A 55 -7.38 -13.80 -3.72
CA LEU A 55 -7.29 -12.41 -4.17
C LEU A 55 -7.71 -11.40 -3.08
N ARG A 56 -8.69 -11.76 -2.22
CA ARG A 56 -9.05 -10.95 -1.06
C ARG A 56 -7.93 -10.88 -0.04
N GLU A 57 -7.29 -12.00 0.29
CA GLU A 57 -6.15 -12.00 1.22
C GLU A 57 -4.96 -11.21 0.66
N ILE A 58 -4.69 -11.29 -0.64
CA ILE A 58 -3.67 -10.47 -1.30
C ILE A 58 -4.00 -8.98 -1.18
N ARG A 59 -5.26 -8.59 -1.40
CA ARG A 59 -5.71 -7.19 -1.24
C ARG A 59 -5.54 -6.71 0.20
N GLU A 60 -5.93 -7.50 1.20
CA GLU A 60 -5.74 -7.16 2.62
C GLU A 60 -4.25 -6.97 2.95
N GLU A 61 -3.37 -7.82 2.42
CA GLU A 61 -1.92 -7.66 2.60
C GLU A 61 -1.40 -6.36 1.99
N ILE A 62 -1.87 -5.99 0.79
CA ILE A 62 -1.52 -4.70 0.17
C ILE A 62 -1.96 -3.52 1.04
N LEU A 63 -3.19 -3.57 1.57
CA LEU A 63 -3.74 -2.52 2.43
C LEU A 63 -2.95 -2.38 3.74
N ASP A 64 -2.54 -3.50 4.36
CA ASP A 64 -1.73 -3.49 5.57
C ASP A 64 -0.33 -2.91 5.32
N LEU A 65 0.29 -3.25 4.19
CA LEU A 65 1.57 -2.65 3.77
C LEU A 65 1.44 -1.16 3.47
N GLN A 66 0.35 -0.73 2.82
CA GLN A 66 0.07 0.70 2.60
C GLN A 66 -0.10 1.44 3.93
N SER A 67 -0.83 0.87 4.87
CA SER A 67 -1.03 1.43 6.21
C SER A 67 0.30 1.62 6.94
N THR A 68 1.15 0.59 6.91
CA THR A 68 2.49 0.61 7.50
C THR A 68 3.35 1.72 6.88
N LEU A 69 3.41 1.81 5.54
CA LEU A 69 4.17 2.86 4.85
C LEU A 69 3.63 4.27 5.11
N ARG A 70 2.32 4.44 5.25
CA ARG A 70 1.73 5.74 5.64
C ARG A 70 2.15 6.13 7.06
N GLN A 71 2.17 5.18 8.00
CA GLN A 71 2.67 5.41 9.36
C GLN A 71 4.16 5.76 9.38
N GLU A 72 4.99 5.05 8.60
CA GLU A 72 6.41 5.40 8.42
C GLU A 72 6.57 6.81 7.84
N GLY A 73 5.74 7.19 6.87
CA GLY A 73 5.74 8.52 6.28
C GLY A 73 5.40 9.63 7.30
N LEU A 74 4.43 9.38 8.17
CA LEU A 74 4.10 10.26 9.30
C LEU A 74 5.27 10.36 10.29
N ALA A 75 5.96 9.25 10.57
CA ALA A 75 7.13 9.23 11.44
C ALA A 75 8.27 10.08 10.85
N VAL A 76 8.58 9.96 9.54
CA VAL A 76 9.60 10.80 8.88
C VAL A 76 9.30 12.29 9.05
N ARG A 77 8.02 12.69 8.90
CA ARG A 77 7.61 14.09 9.13
C ARG A 77 7.79 14.50 10.59
N HIS A 78 7.42 13.63 11.53
CA HIS A 78 7.58 13.89 12.95
C HIS A 78 9.05 14.07 13.33
N ASP A 79 9.91 13.14 12.90
CA ASP A 79 11.35 13.14 13.15
C ASP A 79 12.00 14.40 12.59
N LEU A 80 11.66 14.76 11.34
CA LEU A 80 12.17 15.98 10.72
C LEU A 80 11.76 17.23 11.50
N ARG A 81 10.49 17.31 11.92
CA ARG A 81 9.99 18.43 12.74
C ARG A 81 10.73 18.52 14.07
N GLN A 82 10.93 17.39 14.74
CA GLN A 82 11.62 17.30 16.02
C GLN A 82 13.09 17.72 15.88
N ALA A 83 13.78 17.21 14.86
CA ALA A 83 15.17 17.56 14.58
C ALA A 83 15.33 19.06 14.32
N LEU A 84 14.49 19.65 13.45
CA LEU A 84 14.51 21.09 13.19
C LEU A 84 14.26 21.92 14.46
N THR A 85 13.31 21.50 15.30
CA THR A 85 13.03 22.18 16.57
C THR A 85 14.23 22.15 17.51
N GLY A 86 15.03 21.06 17.48
CA GLY A 86 16.30 20.96 18.20
C GLY A 86 17.33 22.04 17.82
N PHE A 87 17.27 22.54 16.59
CA PHE A 87 18.08 23.67 16.11
C PHE A 87 17.39 25.04 16.25
N GLY A 88 16.26 25.11 16.96
CA GLY A 88 15.45 26.33 17.06
C GLY A 88 14.66 26.68 15.80
N LEU A 89 14.65 25.79 14.80
CA LEU A 89 13.94 25.97 13.54
C LEU A 89 12.52 25.43 13.64
N HIS A 90 11.55 26.22 13.19
CA HIS A 90 10.17 25.77 13.12
C HIS A 90 9.90 25.19 11.74
N MET A 91 9.42 23.94 11.70
CA MET A 91 8.98 23.35 10.45
C MET A 91 7.84 24.18 9.86
N PRO A 92 7.96 24.67 8.62
CA PRO A 92 6.86 25.31 7.93
C PRO A 92 5.62 24.43 7.96
N GLN A 93 4.44 25.02 8.26
CA GLN A 93 3.19 24.28 8.19
C GLN A 93 3.04 23.70 6.76
N LEU A 94 3.17 22.38 6.65
CA LEU A 94 2.75 21.62 5.48
C LEU A 94 1.22 21.64 5.51
N LEU A 95 0.63 22.58 4.78
CA LEU A 95 -0.82 22.80 4.78
C LEU A 95 -1.51 21.59 4.14
N GLY A 96 -2.24 20.81 4.95
CA GLY A 96 -3.45 20.07 4.55
C GLY A 96 -3.37 19.13 3.34
N ARG A 97 -2.18 18.71 2.88
CA ARG A 97 -2.07 17.77 1.77
C ARG A 97 -2.36 16.34 2.22
N ASP A 98 -3.15 15.65 1.42
CA ASP A 98 -3.40 14.22 1.56
C ASP A 98 -2.11 13.43 1.34
N PHE A 99 -2.06 12.21 1.88
CA PHE A 99 -1.03 11.24 1.49
C PHE A 99 -1.30 10.73 0.07
N PRO A 100 -0.27 10.49 -0.76
CA PRO A 100 1.17 10.59 -0.50
C PRO A 100 1.80 11.97 -0.79
N ASP A 101 1.02 12.97 -1.22
CA ASP A 101 1.53 14.28 -1.65
C ASP A 101 2.33 15.04 -0.59
N MET A 102 2.00 14.84 0.68
CA MET A 102 2.77 15.34 1.81
C MET A 102 4.25 14.90 1.75
N LEU A 103 4.54 13.68 1.31
CA LEU A 103 5.90 13.13 1.28
C LEU A 103 6.76 13.80 0.21
N TRP A 104 6.16 14.11 -0.95
CA TRP A 104 6.85 14.86 -2.01
C TRP A 104 7.22 16.28 -1.57
N GLU A 105 6.41 16.87 -0.68
CA GLU A 105 6.67 18.21 -0.15
C GLU A 105 7.93 18.26 0.74
N VAL A 106 8.26 17.16 1.43
CA VAL A 106 9.51 17.04 2.22
C VAL A 106 10.75 17.26 1.36
N ARG A 107 10.71 16.82 0.09
CA ARG A 107 11.80 17.02 -0.88
C ARG A 107 11.66 18.31 -1.68
N SER A 108 10.61 19.11 -1.46
CA SER A 108 10.35 20.28 -2.30
C SER A 108 11.42 21.35 -2.12
N GLN A 109 11.83 21.97 -3.23
CA GLN A 109 12.75 23.12 -3.19
C GLN A 109 12.17 24.26 -2.35
N ARG A 110 10.84 24.44 -2.36
CA ARG A 110 10.16 25.45 -1.56
C ARG A 110 10.39 25.24 -0.05
N LEU A 111 10.22 24.01 0.44
CA LEU A 111 10.46 23.70 1.85
C LEU A 111 11.94 23.90 2.20
N GLN A 112 12.84 23.40 1.34
CA GLN A 112 14.29 23.53 1.54
C GLN A 112 14.73 25.00 1.60
N SER A 113 14.23 25.86 0.71
CA SER A 113 14.55 27.29 0.73
C SER A 113 14.07 27.96 2.01
N ARG A 114 12.87 27.63 2.50
CA ARG A 114 12.34 28.19 3.76
C ARG A 114 13.16 27.74 4.97
N ILE A 115 13.58 26.48 5.00
CA ILE A 115 14.46 25.97 6.07
C ILE A 115 15.81 26.68 6.02
N ARG A 116 16.42 26.83 4.83
CA ARG A 116 17.69 27.55 4.67
C ARG A 116 17.60 29.02 5.06
N GLU A 117 16.49 29.68 4.75
CA GLU A 117 16.23 31.06 5.19
C GLU A 117 16.13 31.16 6.71
N ALA A 118 15.44 30.23 7.36
CA ALA A 118 15.33 30.19 8.82
C ALA A 118 16.67 29.82 9.49
N ALA A 119 17.53 29.07 8.80
CA ALA A 119 18.83 28.60 9.28
C ALA A 119 19.98 29.58 9.05
N ARG A 120 19.73 30.80 8.54
CA ARG A 120 20.80 31.76 8.17
C ARG A 120 21.70 32.17 9.33
N ASP A 121 21.16 32.20 10.54
CA ASP A 121 21.87 32.64 11.75
C ASP A 121 22.55 31.46 12.49
N LEU A 122 22.42 30.24 11.97
CA LEU A 122 23.08 29.06 12.54
C LEU A 122 24.58 29.04 12.26
N SER A 123 25.32 28.37 13.14
CA SER A 123 26.73 28.08 12.90
C SER A 123 26.91 27.24 11.64
N GLY A 124 28.10 27.31 11.01
CA GLY A 124 28.38 26.53 9.80
C GLY A 124 28.32 25.01 10.01
N GLU A 125 28.49 24.53 11.25
CA GLU A 125 28.36 23.12 11.60
C GLU A 125 26.90 22.72 11.75
N ASP A 126 26.11 23.51 12.48
CA ASP A 126 24.66 23.28 12.63
C ASP A 126 23.94 23.34 11.28
N LEU A 127 24.33 24.27 10.42
CA LEU A 127 23.77 24.38 9.06
C LEU A 127 24.00 23.11 8.23
N ARG A 128 25.19 22.47 8.38
CA ARG A 128 25.49 21.21 7.70
C ARG A 128 24.64 20.06 8.24
N LEU A 129 24.46 20.00 9.56
CA LEU A 129 23.60 19.00 10.20
C LEU A 129 22.14 19.15 9.74
N VAL A 130 21.63 20.38 9.68
CA VAL A 130 20.27 20.66 9.19
C VAL A 130 20.10 20.22 7.73
N ASP A 131 21.05 20.54 6.84
CA ASP A 131 20.98 20.12 5.43
C ASP A 131 21.04 18.59 5.30
N GLN A 132 21.89 17.92 6.09
CA GLN A 132 21.95 16.45 6.14
C GLN A 132 20.63 15.83 6.60
N VAL A 133 20.06 16.30 7.71
CA VAL A 133 18.77 15.82 8.23
C VAL A 133 17.66 16.02 7.20
N CYS A 134 17.61 17.18 6.54
CA CYS A 134 16.62 17.45 5.49
C CYS A 134 16.80 16.53 4.28
N LYS A 135 18.04 16.27 3.88
CA LYS A 135 18.37 15.36 2.77
C LYS A 135 17.94 13.93 3.10
N GLU A 136 18.31 13.42 4.26
CA GLU A 136 17.96 12.06 4.71
C GLU A 136 16.43 11.89 4.83
N ALA A 137 15.73 12.86 5.42
CA ALA A 137 14.28 12.85 5.50
C ALA A 137 13.63 12.89 4.11
N GLY A 138 14.15 13.71 3.19
CA GLY A 138 13.67 13.79 1.81
C GLY A 138 13.88 12.49 1.03
N GLU A 139 15.02 11.83 1.19
CA GLU A 139 15.28 10.53 0.57
C GLU A 139 14.37 9.43 1.12
N ARG A 140 14.15 9.40 2.44
CA ARG A 140 13.20 8.47 3.06
C ARG A 140 11.77 8.72 2.55
N ALA A 141 11.33 9.97 2.53
CA ALA A 141 10.00 10.34 2.06
C ALA A 141 9.75 9.93 0.60
N VAL A 142 10.73 10.14 -0.28
CA VAL A 142 10.65 9.71 -1.68
C VAL A 142 10.53 8.19 -1.81
N ARG A 143 11.35 7.43 -1.07
CA ARG A 143 11.26 5.96 -1.10
C ARG A 143 9.88 5.47 -0.68
N ILE A 144 9.32 6.03 0.40
CA ILE A 144 7.98 5.71 0.88
C ILE A 144 6.92 6.07 -0.17
N ALA A 145 7.00 7.26 -0.76
CA ALA A 145 6.04 7.72 -1.76
C ALA A 145 6.06 6.86 -3.03
N THR A 146 7.25 6.48 -3.52
CA THR A 146 7.38 5.56 -4.66
C THR A 146 6.77 4.19 -4.36
N ARG A 147 7.06 3.63 -3.16
CA ARG A 147 6.50 2.34 -2.73
C ARG A 147 4.98 2.39 -2.61
N LEU A 148 4.42 3.47 -2.06
CA LEU A 148 2.96 3.67 -2.02
C LEU A 148 2.36 3.75 -3.43
N GLY A 149 3.06 4.37 -4.39
CA GLY A 149 2.63 4.40 -5.78
C GLY A 149 2.57 3.00 -6.41
N VAL A 150 3.58 2.17 -6.17
CA VAL A 150 3.59 0.76 -6.62
C VAL A 150 2.45 -0.01 -5.97
N LEU A 151 2.29 0.06 -4.65
CA LEU A 151 1.20 -0.63 -3.95
C LEU A 151 -0.19 -0.20 -4.43
N GLY A 152 -0.39 1.08 -4.74
CA GLY A 152 -1.65 1.56 -5.31
C GLY A 152 -1.94 0.96 -6.69
N HIS A 153 -0.90 0.74 -7.50
CA HIS A 153 -1.07 0.06 -8.78
C HIS A 153 -1.40 -1.44 -8.61
N LEU A 154 -0.74 -2.12 -7.66
CA LEU A 154 -1.04 -3.52 -7.34
C LEU A 154 -2.49 -3.66 -6.82
N GLU A 155 -2.90 -2.81 -5.89
CA GLU A 155 -4.26 -2.77 -5.35
C GLU A 155 -5.30 -2.61 -6.47
N ALA A 156 -5.13 -1.60 -7.33
CA ALA A 156 -6.06 -1.33 -8.42
C ALA A 156 -6.22 -2.53 -9.36
N SER A 157 -5.12 -3.24 -9.66
CA SER A 157 -5.19 -4.45 -10.49
C SER A 157 -5.97 -5.58 -9.81
N VAL A 158 -5.76 -5.82 -8.52
CA VAL A 158 -6.50 -6.84 -7.77
C VAL A 158 -7.98 -6.47 -7.64
N GLU A 159 -8.31 -5.20 -7.40
CA GLU A 159 -9.69 -4.74 -7.28
C GLU A 159 -10.49 -4.90 -8.58
N ASP A 160 -9.90 -4.58 -9.72
CA ASP A 160 -10.54 -4.77 -11.04
C ASP A 160 -10.90 -6.24 -11.29
N TRP A 161 -9.98 -7.14 -10.97
CA TRP A 161 -10.20 -8.58 -11.11
C TRP A 161 -11.19 -9.15 -10.10
N LEU A 162 -11.15 -8.69 -8.84
CA LEU A 162 -12.14 -9.07 -7.84
C LEU A 162 -13.56 -8.69 -8.29
N GLY A 163 -13.74 -7.49 -8.84
CA GLY A 163 -15.02 -7.04 -9.38
C GLY A 163 -15.49 -7.91 -10.56
N SER A 164 -14.58 -8.19 -11.49
CA SER A 164 -14.87 -8.99 -12.69
C SER A 164 -15.21 -10.46 -12.36
N LEU A 165 -14.46 -11.09 -11.46
CA LEU A 165 -14.69 -12.48 -11.05
C LEU A 165 -15.94 -12.63 -10.19
N ALA A 166 -16.24 -11.68 -9.31
CA ALA A 166 -17.47 -11.69 -8.52
C ALA A 166 -18.71 -11.62 -9.43
N TYR A 167 -18.67 -10.79 -10.47
CA TYR A 167 -19.74 -10.73 -11.46
C TYR A 167 -19.92 -12.06 -12.22
N GLN A 168 -18.82 -12.72 -12.60
CA GLN A 168 -18.88 -14.01 -13.27
C GLN A 168 -19.45 -15.11 -12.36
N ALA A 169 -19.06 -15.14 -11.07
CA ALA A 169 -19.56 -16.12 -10.11
C ALA A 169 -21.08 -16.06 -9.97
N VAL A 170 -21.65 -14.86 -9.83
CA VAL A 170 -23.11 -14.65 -9.73
C VAL A 170 -23.83 -15.14 -10.99
N ARG A 171 -23.27 -14.89 -12.18
CA ARG A 171 -23.88 -15.35 -13.45
C ARG A 171 -23.85 -16.87 -13.63
N VAL A 172 -22.81 -17.54 -13.13
CA VAL A 172 -22.72 -19.01 -13.17
C VAL A 172 -23.75 -19.61 -12.22
N GLU A 173 -23.95 -19.02 -11.03
CA GLU A 173 -24.99 -19.44 -10.09
C GLU A 173 -26.41 -19.24 -10.65
N ASP A 174 -26.68 -18.11 -11.30
CA ASP A 174 -27.97 -17.85 -11.95
C ASP A 174 -28.23 -18.78 -13.16
N GLY A 175 -27.18 -19.15 -13.90
CA GLY A 175 -27.26 -20.12 -14.99
C GLY A 175 -27.45 -21.58 -14.55
N LEU A 176 -27.12 -21.90 -13.29
CA LEU A 176 -27.31 -23.23 -12.69
C LEU A 176 -28.71 -23.45 -12.09
N LYS A 177 -29.57 -22.42 -12.04
CA LYS A 177 -30.96 -22.57 -11.57
C LYS A 177 -31.75 -23.34 -12.64
N PRO A 178 -32.21 -24.59 -12.38
CA PRO A 178 -33.08 -25.27 -13.33
C PRO A 178 -34.38 -24.45 -13.48
N PRO A 179 -34.97 -24.38 -14.69
CA PRO A 179 -36.25 -23.71 -14.87
C PRO A 179 -37.28 -24.35 -13.93
N PRO A 180 -38.15 -23.56 -13.27
CA PRO A 180 -39.18 -24.11 -12.41
C PRO A 180 -40.07 -25.05 -13.23
N ASP A 181 -40.18 -26.28 -12.74
CA ASP A 181 -40.97 -27.40 -13.25
C ASP A 181 -42.00 -27.04 -14.33
N ALA A 182 -41.75 -27.51 -15.55
CA ALA A 182 -42.80 -27.72 -16.55
C ALA A 182 -43.67 -28.95 -16.25
N SER A 183 -43.81 -29.33 -14.96
CA SER A 183 -44.80 -30.31 -14.49
C SER A 183 -46.06 -29.57 -14.05
N ARG A 184 -46.85 -29.10 -15.01
CA ARG A 184 -48.31 -28.88 -14.89
C ARG A 184 -48.87 -28.30 -16.20
N ALA A 185 -49.26 -29.19 -17.11
CA ALA A 185 -50.48 -29.04 -17.88
C ALA A 185 -50.89 -30.42 -18.42
N HIS A 186 -52.15 -30.75 -18.15
CA HIS A 186 -52.85 -31.99 -18.43
C HIS A 186 -52.95 -32.34 -19.92
#